data_AF-L1PJA8-F1
#
_entry.id   AF-L1PJA8-F1
#
_cell.length_a   1.000
_cell.length_b   1.000
_cell.length_c   1.000
_cell.angle_alpha   90.00
_cell.angle_beta   90.00
_cell.angle_gamma   90.00
#
_symmetry.space_group_name_H-M   'P 1'
#
loop_
_entity.id
_entity.type
_entity.pdbx_description
1 polymer ?
#
loop_
_entity_poly.entity_id
_entity_poly.type
_entity_poly.pdbx_seq_one_letter_code
_entity_poly.pdbx_strand_id
1 'polypeptide(L)'
;MKKILLILFICCTLQCRAQHHRDFDTEKEFLEFLYKNSNKIKADPDDYFDELSEWDLSNNTLKQKMKILFKNDKNLNQKLKELEEARIFTYQGALTNVQANYEQYHYVDGLYFDYLVDRGDLEVKEIILKILKDPKISKSDKEDIEVYLEFYEYYISDPDGYTNVREGKSTSSKIIATVDSGLPIRVLDTTGNWWQVMTKDNEIGYIHKSRIKKR
;
A
#
# COMPACT_ATOMS: atom_id res chain seq x y z
N MET A 1 -27.81 -5.59 9.48
CA MET A 1 -27.05 -6.01 10.69
C MET A 1 -25.82 -6.86 10.37
N LYS A 2 -25.80 -7.74 9.35
CA LYS A 2 -24.61 -8.54 8.99
C LYS A 2 -23.44 -7.76 8.36
N LYS A 3 -23.69 -6.68 7.59
CA LYS A 3 -22.64 -5.85 6.98
C LYS A 3 -21.77 -5.08 7.99
N ILE A 4 -22.36 -4.67 9.13
CA ILE A 4 -21.63 -3.93 10.18
C ILE A 4 -20.70 -4.89 10.94
N LEU A 5 -21.12 -6.15 11.14
CA LEU A 5 -20.31 -7.16 11.82
C LEU A 5 -19.10 -7.59 11.00
N LEU A 6 -19.21 -7.63 9.66
CA LEU A 6 -18.12 -7.98 8.75
C LEU A 6 -17.04 -6.88 8.73
N ILE A 7 -17.45 -5.61 8.75
CA ILE A 7 -16.53 -4.46 8.85
C ILE A 7 -15.76 -4.47 10.19
N LEU A 8 -16.45 -4.80 11.29
CA LEU A 8 -15.83 -4.92 12.62
C LEU A 8 -14.87 -6.12 12.75
N PHE A 9 -15.13 -7.23 12.07
CA PHE A 9 -14.23 -8.39 12.08
C PHE A 9 -12.96 -8.16 11.26
N ILE A 10 -13.07 -7.45 10.13
CA ILE A 10 -11.91 -7.04 9.31
C ILE A 10 -11.05 -5.99 10.04
N CYS A 11 -11.66 -5.09 10.81
CA CYS A 11 -10.91 -4.19 11.71
C CYS A 11 -10.08 -4.94 12.76
N CYS A 12 -10.54 -6.12 13.19
CA CYS A 12 -9.96 -6.86 14.32
C CYS A 12 -8.79 -7.77 13.91
N THR A 13 -8.77 -8.30 12.67
CA THR A 13 -7.65 -9.11 12.17
C THR A 13 -6.47 -8.26 11.72
N LEU A 14 -6.70 -7.03 11.26
CA LEU A 14 -5.63 -6.08 10.88
C LEU A 14 -5.03 -5.31 12.07
N GLN A 15 -5.65 -5.40 13.26
CA GLN A 15 -5.12 -4.82 14.49
C GLN A 15 -3.98 -5.64 15.12
N CYS A 16 -3.56 -6.74 14.49
CA CYS A 16 -2.36 -7.49 14.88
C CYS A 16 -1.10 -7.03 14.11
N ARG A 17 -0.94 -5.71 13.85
CA ARG A 17 0.33 -5.10 13.38
C ARG A 17 1.41 -5.00 14.47
N ALA A 18 1.26 -5.73 15.57
CA ALA A 18 2.09 -5.59 16.77
C ALA A 18 3.20 -6.63 16.84
N GLN A 19 4.11 -6.63 15.87
CA GLN A 19 5.47 -7.15 16.07
C GLN A 19 6.42 -6.33 15.21
N HIS A 20 7.04 -5.32 15.84
CA HIS A 20 8.14 -4.48 15.33
C HIS A 20 7.83 -3.28 14.42
N HIS A 21 6.59 -2.79 14.33
CA HIS A 21 6.35 -1.51 13.67
C HIS A 21 6.98 -0.36 14.47
N ARG A 22 7.96 0.35 13.89
CA ARG A 22 8.47 1.60 14.46
C ARG A 22 7.51 2.72 14.07
N ASP A 23 6.85 3.29 15.07
CA ASP A 23 6.01 4.46 14.89
C ASP A 23 6.90 5.72 14.74
N PHE A 24 6.58 6.56 13.76
CA PHE A 24 7.21 7.86 13.54
C PHE A 24 6.14 8.95 13.71
N ASP A 25 6.42 9.97 14.53
CA ASP A 25 5.45 11.04 14.78
C ASP A 25 5.32 11.96 13.57
N THR A 26 6.37 12.03 12.73
CA THR A 26 6.37 12.84 11.52
C THR A 26 7.05 12.15 10.34
N GLU A 27 6.61 12.50 9.12
CA GLU A 27 7.27 12.07 7.88
C GLU A 27 8.75 12.49 7.84
N LYS A 28 9.10 13.64 8.45
CA LYS A 28 10.48 14.08 8.54
C LYS A 28 11.33 13.10 9.35
N GLU A 29 10.82 12.61 10.48
CA GLU A 29 11.52 11.62 11.31
C GLU A 29 11.70 10.30 10.56
N PHE A 30 10.67 9.85 9.84
CA PHE A 30 10.76 8.67 8.98
C PHE A 30 11.86 8.82 7.92
N LEU A 31 11.90 9.95 7.20
CA LEU A 31 12.94 10.21 6.20
C LEU A 31 14.33 10.30 6.82
N GLU A 32 14.45 10.92 8.00
CA GLU A 32 15.72 10.96 8.73
C GLU A 32 16.18 9.57 9.17
N PHE A 33 15.25 8.72 9.60
CA PHE A 33 15.53 7.33 9.96
C PHE A 33 16.06 6.53 8.77
N LEU A 34 15.35 6.54 7.64
CA LEU A 34 15.78 5.88 6.41
C LEU A 34 17.16 6.37 5.97
N TYR A 35 17.37 7.69 6.00
CA TYR A 35 18.63 8.30 5.59
C TYR A 35 19.81 7.88 6.49
N LYS A 36 19.61 7.89 7.82
CA LYS A 36 20.64 7.50 8.80
C LYS A 36 20.97 5.99 8.69
N ASN A 37 19.98 5.15 8.40
CA ASN A 37 20.12 3.68 8.42
C ASN A 37 20.23 3.02 7.06
N SER A 38 20.25 3.75 5.94
CA SER A 38 20.26 3.20 4.57
C SER A 38 21.26 2.07 4.32
N ASN A 39 22.45 2.13 4.92
CA ASN A 39 23.48 1.11 4.76
C ASN A 39 23.14 -0.18 5.53
N LYS A 40 22.47 -0.06 6.68
CA LYS A 40 21.96 -1.20 7.45
C LYS A 40 20.75 -1.80 6.75
N ILE A 41 19.82 -0.95 6.31
CA ILE A 41 18.64 -1.34 5.54
C ILE A 41 19.05 -2.11 4.28
N LYS A 42 20.07 -1.66 3.56
CA LYS A 42 20.62 -2.39 2.42
C LYS A 42 21.24 -3.74 2.82
N ALA A 43 21.92 -3.78 3.96
CA ALA A 43 22.62 -4.99 4.40
C ALA A 43 21.64 -6.08 4.88
N ASP A 44 20.53 -5.67 5.49
CA ASP A 44 19.52 -6.55 6.05
C ASP A 44 18.11 -5.99 5.82
N PRO A 45 17.54 -6.09 4.60
CA PRO A 45 16.27 -5.46 4.27
C PRO A 45 15.06 -6.03 5.03
N ASP A 46 15.10 -7.31 5.40
CA ASP A 46 13.97 -8.01 6.03
C ASP A 46 13.67 -7.43 7.43
N ASP A 47 14.70 -7.02 8.17
CA ASP A 47 14.60 -6.33 9.47
C ASP A 47 13.95 -4.93 9.38
N TYR A 48 13.72 -4.43 8.17
CA TYR A 48 13.15 -3.10 7.89
C TYR A 48 12.00 -3.19 6.87
N PHE A 49 11.33 -4.35 6.78
CA PHE A 49 10.26 -4.58 5.81
C PHE A 49 9.18 -3.50 5.86
N ASP A 50 8.72 -3.14 7.05
CA ASP A 50 7.69 -2.11 7.24
C ASP A 50 8.14 -0.76 6.67
N GLU A 51 9.35 -0.30 7.00
CA GLU A 51 9.83 0.98 6.48
C GLU A 51 10.12 0.94 4.98
N LEU A 52 10.57 -0.20 4.46
CA LEU A 52 10.81 -0.38 3.03
C LEU A 52 9.51 -0.47 2.22
N SER A 53 8.47 -1.10 2.77
CA SER A 53 7.16 -1.17 2.12
C SER A 53 6.53 0.22 2.03
N GLU A 54 6.59 1.04 3.09
CA GLU A 54 6.13 2.42 3.04
C GLU A 54 6.98 3.30 2.11
N TRP A 55 8.31 3.10 2.12
CA TRP A 55 9.20 3.74 1.15
C TRP A 55 8.89 3.35 -0.30
N ASP A 56 8.45 2.13 -0.56
CA ASP A 56 8.07 1.68 -1.90
C ASP A 56 6.73 2.24 -2.34
N LEU A 57 5.70 2.10 -1.50
CA LEU A 57 4.34 2.51 -1.78
C LEU A 57 4.24 4.03 -2.03
N SER A 58 5.07 4.82 -1.35
CA SER A 58 5.12 6.28 -1.52
C SER A 58 6.45 6.77 -2.12
N ASN A 59 7.14 5.93 -2.91
CA ASN A 59 8.52 6.19 -3.35
C ASN A 59 8.68 7.52 -4.09
N ASN A 60 7.76 7.84 -5.00
CA ASN A 60 7.82 9.07 -5.78
C ASN A 60 7.83 10.31 -4.87
N THR A 61 6.87 10.38 -3.95
CA THR A 61 6.72 11.53 -3.05
C THR A 61 7.86 11.59 -2.03
N LEU A 62 8.14 10.49 -1.33
CA LEU A 62 9.15 10.44 -0.26
C LEU A 62 10.56 10.71 -0.78
N LYS A 63 10.90 10.21 -1.97
CA LYS A 63 12.21 10.45 -2.61
C LYS A 63 12.44 11.91 -2.95
N GLN A 64 11.42 12.63 -3.42
CA GLN A 64 11.54 14.07 -3.68
C GLN A 64 11.72 14.84 -2.38
N LYS A 65 10.96 14.49 -1.34
CA LYS A 65 11.09 15.11 -0.02
C LYS A 65 12.46 14.86 0.60
N MET A 66 12.99 13.64 0.49
CA MET A 66 14.35 13.31 0.95
C MET A 66 15.41 14.14 0.22
N LYS A 67 15.30 14.29 -1.11
CA LYS A 67 16.22 15.13 -1.89
C LYS A 67 16.20 16.58 -1.43
N ILE A 68 15.03 17.12 -1.09
CA ILE A 68 14.90 18.50 -0.58
C ILE A 68 15.53 18.61 0.82
N LEU A 69 15.22 17.67 1.71
CA LEU A 69 15.66 17.68 3.11
C LEU A 69 17.18 17.60 3.24
N PHE A 70 17.84 16.80 2.40
CA PHE A 70 19.29 16.56 2.45
C PHE A 70 20.06 17.11 1.24
N LYS A 71 19.51 18.12 0.54
CA LYS A 71 20.06 18.67 -0.71
C LYS A 71 21.54 19.08 -0.68
N ASN A 72 22.07 19.42 0.50
CA ASN A 72 23.44 19.88 0.69
C ASN A 72 24.38 18.77 1.20
N ASP A 73 23.88 17.57 1.47
CA ASP A 73 24.71 16.45 1.92
C ASP A 73 25.32 15.73 0.72
N LYS A 74 26.66 15.63 0.72
CA LYS A 74 27.43 14.96 -0.33
C LYS A 74 27.10 13.46 -0.49
N ASN A 75 26.56 12.83 0.54
CA ASN A 75 26.25 11.40 0.55
C ASN A 75 24.83 11.08 0.03
N LEU A 76 23.98 12.09 -0.24
CA LEU A 76 22.58 11.90 -0.60
C LEU A 76 22.37 10.87 -1.72
N ASN A 77 23.15 10.95 -2.80
CA ASN A 77 23.00 10.03 -3.93
C ASN A 77 23.34 8.58 -3.55
N GLN A 78 24.35 8.38 -2.69
CA GLN A 78 24.71 7.06 -2.20
C GLN A 78 23.61 6.49 -1.28
N LYS A 79 23.07 7.32 -0.38
CA LYS A 79 21.96 6.97 0.51
C LYS A 79 20.70 6.56 -0.24
N LEU A 80 20.32 7.33 -1.27
CA LEU A 80 19.20 6.99 -2.15
C LEU A 80 19.45 5.68 -2.89
N LYS A 81 20.66 5.46 -3.42
CA LYS A 81 21.00 4.21 -4.10
C LYS A 81 20.84 2.99 -3.18
N GLU A 82 21.30 3.09 -1.94
CA GLU A 82 21.16 2.02 -0.95
C GLU A 82 19.69 1.68 -0.67
N LEU A 83 18.83 2.68 -0.52
CA LEU A 83 17.40 2.48 -0.29
C LEU A 83 16.69 1.89 -1.51
N GLU A 84 17.08 2.28 -2.73
CA GLU A 84 16.51 1.70 -3.97
C GLU A 84 16.92 0.23 -4.16
N GLU A 85 18.17 -0.11 -3.84
CA GLU A 85 18.64 -1.50 -3.89
C GLU A 85 17.88 -2.37 -2.87
N ALA A 86 17.71 -1.88 -1.64
CA ALA A 86 16.94 -2.57 -0.61
C ALA A 86 15.46 -2.74 -1.01
N ARG A 87 14.83 -1.67 -1.53
CA ARG A 87 13.45 -1.68 -2.03
C ARG A 87 13.21 -2.76 -3.10
N ILE A 88 14.11 -2.85 -4.08
CA ILE A 88 14.01 -3.83 -5.16
C ILE A 88 14.15 -5.26 -4.60
N PHE A 89 15.10 -5.47 -3.68
CA PHE A 89 15.29 -6.76 -3.04
C PHE A 89 14.04 -7.19 -2.26
N THR A 90 13.50 -6.30 -1.42
CA THR A 90 12.29 -6.56 -0.63
C THR A 90 11.08 -6.88 -1.51
N TYR A 91 10.88 -6.14 -2.61
CA TYR A 91 9.82 -6.44 -3.57
C TYR A 91 9.96 -7.85 -4.18
N GLN A 92 11.17 -8.23 -4.59
CA GLN A 92 11.43 -9.56 -5.17
C GLN A 92 11.24 -10.67 -4.13
N GLY A 93 11.67 -10.45 -2.89
CA GLY A 93 11.46 -11.36 -1.77
C GLY A 93 9.98 -11.58 -1.50
N ALA A 94 9.20 -10.50 -1.43
CA ALA A 94 7.74 -10.56 -1.23
C ALA A 94 7.05 -11.37 -2.34
N LEU A 95 7.38 -11.09 -3.61
CA LEU A 95 6.80 -11.80 -4.74
C LEU A 95 7.12 -13.30 -4.70
N THR A 96 8.38 -13.64 -4.43
CA THR A 96 8.83 -15.03 -4.30
C THR A 96 8.11 -15.74 -3.14
N ASN A 97 7.96 -15.07 -2.00
CA ASN A 97 7.27 -15.62 -0.84
C ASN A 97 5.79 -15.92 -1.14
N VAL A 98 5.08 -14.97 -1.73
CA VAL A 98 3.66 -15.14 -2.10
C VAL A 98 3.47 -16.24 -3.13
N GLN A 99 4.35 -16.32 -4.13
CA GLN A 99 4.33 -17.40 -5.12
C GLN A 99 4.56 -18.77 -4.47
N ALA A 100 5.57 -18.90 -3.61
CA ALA A 100 5.87 -20.14 -2.90
C ALA A 100 4.73 -20.58 -1.97
N ASN A 101 4.12 -19.63 -1.23
CA ASN A 101 2.97 -19.92 -0.37
C ASN A 101 1.79 -20.42 -1.20
N TYR A 102 1.49 -19.79 -2.34
CA TYR A 102 0.44 -20.27 -3.23
C TYR A 102 0.73 -21.66 -3.79
N GLU A 103 1.97 -21.95 -4.19
CA GLU A 103 2.35 -23.26 -4.71
C GLU A 103 2.23 -24.37 -3.66
N GLN A 104 2.59 -24.07 -2.41
CA GLN A 104 2.58 -25.03 -1.31
C GLN A 104 1.19 -25.25 -0.71
N TYR A 105 0.44 -24.16 -0.52
CA TYR A 105 -0.80 -24.16 0.27
C TYR A 105 -2.06 -23.92 -0.57
N HIS A 106 -1.91 -23.52 -1.84
CA HIS A 106 -3.02 -23.06 -2.69
C HIS A 106 -3.80 -21.89 -2.09
N TYR A 107 -3.16 -21.13 -1.20
CA TYR A 107 -3.71 -19.96 -0.52
C TYR A 107 -2.58 -18.97 -0.21
N VAL A 108 -2.92 -17.70 -0.01
CA VAL A 108 -1.97 -16.63 0.32
C VAL A 108 -2.58 -15.69 1.35
N ASP A 109 -1.74 -15.23 2.27
CA ASP A 109 -2.05 -14.24 3.30
C ASP A 109 -0.76 -13.59 3.82
N GLY A 110 -0.91 -12.67 4.77
CA GLY A 110 0.20 -12.07 5.52
C GLY A 110 0.86 -10.86 4.87
N LEU A 111 1.87 -10.34 5.55
CA LEU A 111 2.45 -9.01 5.29
C LEU A 111 2.98 -8.83 3.85
N TYR A 112 3.64 -9.86 3.29
CA TYR A 112 4.14 -9.81 1.91
C TYR A 112 3.01 -9.78 0.89
N PHE A 113 1.93 -10.53 1.13
CA PHE A 113 0.76 -10.52 0.27
C PHE A 113 0.03 -9.18 0.35
N ASP A 114 -0.23 -8.67 1.55
CA ASP A 114 -0.89 -7.38 1.77
C ASP A 114 -0.10 -6.24 1.11
N TYR A 115 1.23 -6.20 1.30
CA TYR A 115 2.09 -5.21 0.64
C TYR A 115 1.97 -5.25 -0.89
N LEU A 116 1.96 -6.44 -1.51
CA LEU A 116 1.83 -6.55 -2.96
C LEU A 116 0.43 -6.19 -3.47
N VAL A 117 -0.61 -6.42 -2.67
CA VAL A 117 -1.96 -5.93 -2.99
C VAL A 117 -2.01 -4.41 -2.92
N ASP A 118 -1.45 -3.81 -1.88
CA ASP A 118 -1.36 -2.35 -1.73
C ASP A 118 -0.53 -1.71 -2.83
N ARG A 119 0.50 -2.40 -3.33
CA ARG A 119 1.28 -1.99 -4.50
C ARG A 119 0.48 -2.10 -5.80
N GLY A 120 -0.62 -2.84 -5.79
CA GLY A 120 -1.41 -3.18 -6.95
C GLY A 120 -0.65 -4.12 -7.89
N ASP A 121 -0.07 -5.20 -7.38
CA ASP A 121 0.65 -6.17 -8.21
C ASP A 121 -0.29 -7.06 -9.03
N LEU A 122 -0.11 -7.10 -10.36
CA LEU A 122 -1.00 -7.86 -11.25
C LEU A 122 -0.76 -9.37 -11.19
N GLU A 123 0.45 -9.82 -10.87
CA GLU A 123 0.71 -11.26 -10.70
C GLU A 123 -0.02 -11.77 -9.45
N VAL A 124 -0.04 -10.96 -8.39
CA VAL A 124 -0.82 -11.27 -7.18
C VAL A 124 -2.32 -11.26 -7.45
N LYS A 125 -2.82 -10.33 -8.27
CA LYS A 125 -4.22 -10.37 -8.75
C LYS A 125 -4.54 -11.68 -9.46
N GLU A 126 -3.64 -12.18 -10.30
CA GLU A 126 -3.84 -13.47 -10.98
C GLU A 126 -3.86 -14.65 -10.01
N ILE A 127 -3.00 -14.63 -8.98
CA ILE A 127 -3.01 -15.63 -7.90
C ILE A 127 -4.36 -15.63 -7.19
N ILE A 128 -4.86 -14.46 -6.76
CA ILE A 128 -6.19 -14.32 -6.13
C ILE A 128 -7.28 -14.93 -7.03
N LEU A 129 -7.26 -14.63 -8.33
CA LEU A 129 -8.23 -15.18 -9.27
C LEU A 129 -8.12 -16.70 -9.46
N LYS A 130 -6.93 -17.29 -9.33
CA LYS A 130 -6.75 -18.75 -9.36
C LYS A 130 -7.34 -19.39 -8.10
N ILE A 131 -7.04 -18.83 -6.93
CA ILE A 131 -7.57 -19.26 -5.62
C ILE A 131 -9.11 -19.27 -5.64
N LEU A 132 -9.74 -18.18 -6.10
CA LEU A 132 -11.20 -18.05 -6.17
C LEU A 132 -11.90 -19.04 -7.13
N LYS A 133 -11.15 -19.58 -8.09
CA LYS A 133 -11.61 -20.57 -9.07
C LYS A 133 -11.39 -22.01 -8.60
N ASP A 134 -10.59 -22.24 -7.56
CA ASP A 134 -10.35 -23.59 -7.04
C ASP A 134 -11.65 -24.12 -6.38
N PRO A 135 -12.20 -25.26 -6.83
CA PRO A 135 -13.40 -25.83 -6.22
C PRO A 135 -13.18 -26.36 -4.79
N LYS A 136 -11.93 -26.53 -4.35
CA LYS A 136 -11.59 -27.05 -3.01
C LYS A 136 -11.54 -25.98 -1.93
N ILE A 137 -11.50 -24.70 -2.30
CA ILE A 137 -11.41 -23.61 -1.33
C ILE A 137 -12.62 -23.59 -0.40
N SER A 138 -12.40 -23.32 0.87
CA SER A 138 -13.50 -23.16 1.81
C SER A 138 -14.29 -21.89 1.47
N LYS A 139 -15.56 -21.86 1.87
CA LYS A 139 -16.38 -20.66 1.68
C LYS A 139 -15.81 -19.45 2.43
N SER A 140 -15.23 -19.66 3.62
CA SER A 140 -14.65 -18.59 4.43
C SER A 140 -13.45 -17.99 3.72
N ASP A 141 -12.48 -18.82 3.33
CA ASP A 141 -11.25 -18.38 2.66
C ASP A 141 -11.56 -17.68 1.33
N LYS A 142 -12.63 -18.12 0.65
CA LYS A 142 -13.13 -17.45 -0.55
C LYS A 142 -13.65 -16.05 -0.25
N GLU A 143 -14.44 -15.88 0.80
CA GLU A 143 -14.95 -14.57 1.21
C GLU A 143 -13.81 -13.66 1.68
N ASP A 144 -12.80 -14.20 2.37
CA ASP A 144 -11.63 -13.45 2.85
C ASP A 144 -10.76 -12.95 1.68
N ILE A 145 -10.46 -13.81 0.70
CA ILE A 145 -9.59 -13.43 -0.43
C ILE A 145 -10.30 -12.56 -1.47
N GLU A 146 -11.63 -12.67 -1.63
CA GLU A 146 -12.40 -11.91 -2.61
C GLU A 146 -12.35 -10.39 -2.35
N VAL A 147 -12.23 -9.97 -1.08
CA VAL A 147 -12.15 -8.57 -0.68
C VAL A 147 -10.98 -7.85 -1.38
N TYR A 148 -9.84 -8.52 -1.55
CA TYR A 148 -8.66 -7.92 -2.17
C TYR A 148 -8.88 -7.55 -3.64
N LEU A 149 -9.83 -8.18 -4.36
CA LEU A 149 -10.13 -7.80 -5.75
C LEU A 149 -10.65 -6.36 -5.90
N GLU A 150 -11.25 -5.80 -4.85
CA GLU A 150 -11.74 -4.43 -4.87
C GLU A 150 -10.60 -3.39 -4.99
N PHE A 151 -9.41 -3.72 -4.48
CA PHE A 151 -8.21 -2.88 -4.64
C PHE A 151 -7.72 -2.84 -6.09
N TYR A 152 -8.02 -3.88 -6.87
CA TYR A 152 -7.54 -3.98 -8.25
C TYR A 152 -8.48 -3.37 -9.30
N GLU A 153 -9.61 -2.78 -8.90
CA GLU A 153 -10.55 -2.19 -9.85
C GLU A 153 -10.14 -0.78 -10.28
N TYR A 154 -9.68 0.04 -9.33
CA TYR A 154 -9.35 1.44 -9.59
C TYR A 154 -7.98 1.81 -9.04
N TYR A 155 -7.36 2.81 -9.66
CA TYR A 155 -6.10 3.39 -9.20
C TYR A 155 -6.09 4.91 -9.39
N ILE A 156 -5.21 5.58 -8.64
CA ILE A 156 -5.01 7.03 -8.74
C ILE A 156 -4.17 7.38 -9.97
N SER A 157 -4.65 8.34 -10.76
CA SER A 157 -3.95 8.90 -11.91
C SER A 157 -3.99 10.43 -11.82
N ASP A 158 -3.00 11.00 -11.13
CA ASP A 158 -2.83 12.45 -10.98
C ASP A 158 -1.46 12.89 -11.51
N PRO A 159 -1.38 13.86 -12.45
CA PRO A 159 -0.11 14.41 -12.94
C PRO A 159 0.78 15.01 -11.85
N ASP A 160 0.18 15.43 -10.73
CA ASP A 160 0.91 16.01 -9.59
C ASP A 160 1.69 14.95 -8.78
N GLY A 161 1.54 13.66 -9.12
CA GLY A 161 2.20 12.54 -8.45
C GLY A 161 1.45 11.99 -7.24
N TYR A 162 0.45 12.71 -6.75
CA TYR A 162 -0.45 12.30 -5.67
C TYR A 162 -1.80 13.00 -5.82
N THR A 163 -2.81 12.53 -5.07
CA THR A 163 -4.12 13.16 -4.99
C THR A 163 -4.57 13.35 -3.54
N ASN A 164 -5.38 14.37 -3.30
CA ASN A 164 -5.92 14.67 -1.97
C ASN A 164 -7.24 13.93 -1.74
N VAL A 165 -7.34 13.22 -0.62
CA VAL A 165 -8.59 12.67 -0.10
C VAL A 165 -9.24 13.72 0.79
N ARG A 166 -10.49 14.07 0.48
CA ARG A 166 -11.21 15.16 1.15
C ARG A 166 -12.37 14.67 1.98
N GLU A 167 -12.67 15.36 3.08
CA GLU A 167 -13.80 15.04 3.96
C GLU A 167 -15.17 15.19 3.26
N GLY A 168 -15.27 16.07 2.27
CA GLY A 168 -16.50 16.39 1.54
C GLY A 168 -16.30 16.56 0.03
N LYS A 169 -17.42 16.60 -0.70
CA LYS A 169 -17.51 16.64 -2.17
C LYS A 169 -17.17 18.01 -2.78
N SER A 170 -16.06 18.64 -2.37
CA SER A 170 -15.61 19.93 -2.90
C SER A 170 -14.10 20.14 -2.80
N THR A 171 -13.53 20.99 -3.67
CA THR A 171 -12.11 21.36 -3.63
C THR A 171 -11.71 22.19 -2.42
N SER A 172 -12.67 22.84 -1.75
CA SER A 172 -12.45 23.64 -0.54
C SER A 172 -12.58 22.83 0.75
N SER A 173 -13.03 21.57 0.67
CA SER A 173 -13.17 20.69 1.83
C SER A 173 -11.80 20.37 2.45
N LYS A 174 -11.79 20.13 3.76
CA LYS A 174 -10.63 19.65 4.52
C LYS A 174 -10.03 18.42 3.84
N ILE A 175 -8.69 18.42 3.70
CA ILE A 175 -7.90 17.27 3.27
C ILE A 175 -7.68 16.39 4.50
N ILE A 176 -8.00 15.11 4.39
CA ILE A 176 -7.88 14.14 5.48
C ILE A 176 -6.76 13.12 5.24
N ALA A 177 -6.43 12.85 3.97
CA ALA A 177 -5.32 11.98 3.58
C ALA A 177 -4.82 12.35 2.17
N THR A 178 -3.72 11.73 1.75
CA THR A 178 -3.20 11.78 0.38
C THR A 178 -2.93 10.38 -0.13
N VAL A 179 -3.08 10.16 -1.44
CA VAL A 179 -2.77 8.88 -2.09
C VAL A 179 -1.89 9.15 -3.30
N ASP A 180 -0.74 8.48 -3.36
CA ASP A 180 0.20 8.62 -4.47
C ASP A 180 -0.38 8.07 -5.79
N SER A 181 -0.03 8.72 -6.89
CA SER A 181 -0.42 8.29 -8.23
C SER A 181 0.17 6.91 -8.56
N GLY A 182 -0.68 6.04 -9.11
CA GLY A 182 -0.35 4.65 -9.42
C GLY A 182 -0.88 3.66 -8.40
N LEU A 183 -1.15 4.11 -7.16
CA LEU A 183 -1.67 3.24 -6.10
C LEU A 183 -3.15 2.87 -6.32
N PRO A 184 -3.53 1.63 -5.94
CA PRO A 184 -4.91 1.18 -5.95
C PRO A 184 -5.79 1.97 -4.98
N ILE A 185 -7.10 2.00 -5.27
CA ILE A 185 -8.10 2.60 -4.39
C ILE A 185 -9.40 1.82 -4.44
N ARG A 186 -10.05 1.63 -3.29
CA ARG A 186 -11.40 1.08 -3.24
C ARG A 186 -12.43 2.18 -3.43
N VAL A 187 -13.26 2.07 -4.48
CA VAL A 187 -14.35 3.02 -4.75
C VAL A 187 -15.65 2.52 -4.11
N LEU A 188 -16.27 3.35 -3.28
CA LEU A 188 -17.47 3.01 -2.50
C LEU A 188 -18.76 3.60 -3.11
N ASP A 189 -18.68 4.81 -3.67
CA ASP A 189 -19.81 5.49 -4.32
C ASP A 189 -19.31 6.31 -5.52
N THR A 190 -19.93 6.12 -6.68
CA THR A 190 -19.60 6.83 -7.94
C THR A 190 -20.60 7.94 -8.27
N THR A 191 -21.51 8.29 -7.35
CA THR A 191 -22.56 9.28 -7.57
C THR A 191 -21.98 10.70 -7.68
N GLY A 192 -22.08 11.26 -8.90
CA GLY A 192 -21.63 12.61 -9.22
C GLY A 192 -20.16 12.67 -9.63
N ASN A 193 -19.53 13.83 -9.39
CA ASN A 193 -18.13 14.07 -9.78
C ASN A 193 -17.12 13.76 -8.66
N TRP A 194 -17.58 13.67 -7.41
CA TRP A 194 -16.77 13.35 -6.24
C TRP A 194 -17.15 11.97 -5.75
N TRP A 195 -16.25 11.01 -5.98
CA TRP A 195 -16.47 9.63 -5.63
C TRP A 195 -16.03 9.39 -4.20
N GLN A 196 -16.83 8.64 -3.44
CA GLN A 196 -16.43 8.19 -2.12
C GLN A 196 -15.47 7.02 -2.30
N VAL A 197 -14.35 7.07 -1.58
CA VAL A 197 -13.28 6.09 -1.67
C VAL A 197 -12.82 5.68 -0.27
N MET A 198 -12.14 4.55 -0.20
CA MET A 198 -11.39 4.09 0.97
C MET A 198 -9.93 3.86 0.57
N THR A 199 -8.99 4.45 1.31
CA THR A 199 -7.54 4.28 1.10
C THR A 199 -7.05 2.94 1.65
N LYS A 200 -5.80 2.56 1.35
CA LYS A 200 -5.12 1.40 1.97
C LYS A 200 -5.11 1.48 3.51
N ASP A 201 -5.05 2.70 4.04
CA ASP A 201 -5.05 2.99 5.47
C ASP A 201 -6.47 3.04 6.07
N ASN A 202 -7.48 2.58 5.34
CA ASN A 202 -8.89 2.56 5.73
C ASN A 202 -9.54 3.95 5.96
N GLU A 203 -8.91 5.03 5.48
CA GLU A 203 -9.50 6.37 5.52
C GLU A 203 -10.58 6.52 4.46
N ILE A 204 -11.79 6.95 4.88
CA ILE A 204 -12.93 7.16 3.98
C ILE A 204 -13.08 8.64 3.67
N GLY A 205 -13.04 8.99 2.39
CA GLY A 205 -13.25 10.36 1.94
C GLY A 205 -13.64 10.45 0.48
N TYR A 206 -13.42 11.61 -0.12
CA TYR A 206 -13.84 11.92 -1.48
C TYR A 206 -12.68 12.36 -2.35
N ILE A 207 -12.63 11.79 -3.55
CA ILE A 207 -11.69 12.16 -4.62
C ILE A 207 -12.50 12.55 -5.86
N HIS A 208 -12.08 13.58 -6.57
CA HIS A 208 -12.71 13.93 -7.84
C HIS A 208 -12.42 12.86 -8.89
N LYS A 209 -13.45 12.36 -9.59
CA LYS A 209 -13.36 11.21 -10.51
C LYS A 209 -12.30 11.35 -11.61
N SER A 210 -11.93 12.58 -11.98
CA SER A 210 -10.87 12.83 -12.97
C SER A 210 -9.49 12.35 -12.53
N ARG A 211 -9.31 12.02 -11.24
CA ARG A 211 -8.07 11.50 -10.67
C ARG A 211 -8.08 9.99 -10.48
N ILE A 212 -9.17 9.32 -10.86
CA ILE A 212 -9.36 7.88 -10.69
C ILE A 212 -9.50 7.25 -12.07
N LYS A 213 -8.78 6.15 -12.30
CA LYS A 213 -8.92 5.33 -13.51
C LYS A 213 -9.24 3.89 -13.15
N LYS A 214 -10.01 3.24 -14.02
CA LYS A 214 -10.25 1.81 -13.95
C LYS A 214 -9.04 1.06 -14.51
N ARG A 215 -8.71 -0.07 -13.89
CA ARG A 215 -7.59 -0.93 -14.25
C ARG A 215 -7.99 -2.06 -15.18
#